data_AF-A0A3D2S995-F1
#
_entry.id   AF-A0A3D2S995-F1
#
_cell.length_a   1.000
_cell.length_b   1.000
_cell.length_c   1.000
_cell.angle_alpha   90.00
_cell.angle_beta   90.00
_cell.angle_gamma   90.00
#
_symmetry.space_group_name_H-M   'P 1'
#
loop_
_entity.id
_entity.type
_entity.pdbx_description
1 polymer ?
#
loop_
_entity_poly.entity_id
_entity_poly.type
_entity_poly.pdbx_seq_one_letter_code
_entity_poly.pdbx_strand_id
1 'polypeptide(L)' 'MSTILTNRTEAPSLHIPDSVALGTFREERLSNGVPVYSTQHTEEDVVKLELTFPAGRWYEPAAMMSRATCRLLT' A
#
# COMPACT_ATOMS: atom_id res chain seq x y z
N MET A 1 17.03 35.82 6.76
CA MET A 1 16.96 34.36 6.58
C MET A 1 18.40 33.85 6.49
N SER A 2 18.87 33.14 7.52
CA SER A 2 20.26 32.65 7.58
C SER A 2 20.38 31.36 6.78
N THR A 3 21.19 31.36 5.72
CA THR A 3 21.48 30.19 4.91
C THR A 3 22.42 29.27 5.70
N ILE A 4 21.90 28.16 6.22
CA ILE A 4 22.71 27.16 6.91
C ILE A 4 23.57 26.46 5.84
N LEU A 5 24.88 26.74 5.84
CA LEU A 5 25.88 26.07 5.02
C LEU A 5 26.06 24.64 5.54
N THR A 6 25.52 23.64 4.84
CA THR A 6 25.67 22.22 5.22
C THR A 6 27.12 21.79 5.03
N ASN A 7 27.82 21.48 6.13
CA ASN A 7 29.15 20.88 6.11
C ASN A 7 29.06 19.46 5.52
N ARG A 8 29.68 19.25 4.35
CA ARG A 8 29.64 17.96 3.62
C ARG A 8 30.68 16.94 4.12
N THR A 9 31.46 17.30 5.12
CA THR A 9 32.54 16.48 5.69
C THR A 9 32.07 15.63 6.85
N GLU A 10 31.00 16.05 7.53
CA GLU A 10 30.42 15.36 8.67
C GLU A 10 29.08 14.74 8.27
N ALA A 11 28.94 13.44 8.50
CA ALA A 11 27.67 12.77 8.28
C ALA A 11 26.63 13.31 9.29
N PRO A 12 25.40 13.63 8.84
CA PRO A 12 24.34 14.03 9.76
C PRO A 12 24.02 12.88 10.73
N SER A 13 23.53 13.24 11.93
CA SER A 13 23.12 12.24 12.91
C SER A 13 22.01 11.35 12.35
N LEU A 14 22.22 10.04 12.42
CA LEU A 14 21.22 9.05 12.02
C LEU A 14 20.09 9.05 13.07
N HIS A 15 18.91 9.52 12.67
CA HIS A 15 17.70 9.39 13.47
C HIS A 15 16.90 8.19 12.96
N ILE A 16 16.94 7.09 13.71
CA ILE A 16 16.08 5.94 13.46
C ILE A 16 14.73 6.26 14.09
N PRO A 17 13.60 6.19 13.34
CA PRO A 17 12.29 6.36 13.94
C PRO A 17 12.02 5.25 14.96
N ASP A 18 11.73 5.61 16.21
CA ASP A 18 11.43 4.64 17.27
C ASP A 18 10.08 3.93 17.05
N SER A 19 9.17 4.55 16.29
CA SER A 19 7.87 3.97 15.94
C SER A 19 7.32 4.55 14.64
N VAL A 20 6.49 3.76 13.97
CA VAL A 20 5.70 4.19 12.81
C VAL A 20 4.24 4.10 13.21
N ALA A 21 3.54 5.23 13.24
CA ALA A 21 2.10 5.24 13.42
C ALA A 21 1.44 4.70 12.13
N LEU A 22 0.86 3.50 12.22
CA LEU A 22 -0.01 3.00 11.16
C LEU A 22 -1.28 3.84 11.17
N GLY A 23 -1.63 4.44 10.03
CA GLY A 23 -2.83 5.26 9.89
C GLY A 23 -4.10 4.48 10.27
N THR A 24 -5.14 5.21 10.68
CA THR A 24 -6.45 4.59 10.93
C THR A 24 -7.07 4.13 9.61
N PHE A 25 -7.58 2.90 9.58
CA PHE A 25 -8.37 2.39 8.47
C PHE A 25 -9.85 2.33 8.85
N ARG A 26 -10.72 2.40 7.84
CA ARG A 26 -12.15 2.17 7.99
C ARG A 26 -12.53 0.91 7.21
N GLU A 27 -13.24 0.01 7.89
CA GLU A 27 -13.84 -1.17 7.29
C GLU A 27 -15.33 -0.95 7.04
N GLU A 28 -15.79 -1.28 5.85
CA GLU A 28 -17.19 -1.32 5.46
C GLU A 28 -17.50 -2.66 4.80
N ARG A 29 -18.74 -3.14 4.89
CA ARG A 29 -19.18 -4.34 4.15
C ARG A 29 -20.19 -3.95 3.10
N LEU A 30 -19.93 -4.35 1.86
CA LEU A 30 -20.87 -4.19 0.76
C LEU A 30 -22.10 -5.08 0.98
N SER A 31 -23.19 -4.83 0.25
CA SER A 31 -24.43 -5.61 0.34
C SER A 31 -24.26 -7.09 -0.02
N ASN A 32 -23.24 -7.42 -0.82
CA ASN A 32 -22.84 -8.78 -1.15
C ASN A 32 -21.88 -9.43 -0.11
N GLY A 33 -21.61 -8.73 1.00
CA GLY A 33 -20.80 -9.21 2.11
C GLY A 33 -19.29 -9.02 1.97
N VAL A 34 -18.81 -8.49 0.85
CA VAL A 34 -17.38 -8.22 0.59
C VAL A 34 -16.90 -7.08 1.49
N PRO A 35 -15.80 -7.26 2.25
CA PRO A 35 -15.20 -6.19 3.04
C PRO A 35 -14.44 -5.22 2.15
N VAL A 36 -14.57 -3.93 2.44
CA VAL A 36 -13.84 -2.83 1.82
C VAL A 36 -13.09 -2.10 2.92
N TYR A 37 -11.77 -1.97 2.71
CA TYR A 37 -10.89 -1.23 3.61
C TYR A 37 -10.48 0.06 2.92
N SER A 38 -10.65 1.18 3.63
CA SER A 38 -10.23 2.49 3.16
C SER A 38 -9.29 3.13 4.18
N THR A 39 -8.29 3.84 3.67
CA THR A 39 -7.38 4.65 4.47
C THR A 39 -7.43 6.06 3.93
N GLN A 40 -7.56 7.05 4.81
CA GLN A 40 -7.54 8.44 4.40
C GLN A 40 -6.14 8.99 4.62
N HIS A 41 -5.40 9.15 3.54
CA HIS A 41 -4.13 9.88 3.53
C HIS A 41 -4.43 11.29 3.03
N THR A 42 -4.25 12.30 3.88
CA THR A 42 -4.72 13.67 3.66
C THR A 42 -3.86 14.49 2.69
N GLU A 43 -2.76 13.93 2.20
CA GLU A 43 -1.71 14.71 1.52
C GLU A 43 -1.77 14.63 -0.01
N GLU A 44 -2.42 13.63 -0.59
CA GLU A 44 -2.38 13.40 -2.04
C GLU A 44 -3.79 13.33 -2.65
N ASP A 45 -4.00 14.01 -3.79
CA ASP A 45 -5.23 13.95 -4.60
C ASP A 45 -5.18 12.76 -5.59
N VAL A 46 -4.77 11.59 -5.08
CA VAL A 46 -4.63 10.35 -5.84
C VAL A 46 -5.33 9.24 -5.08
N VAL A 47 -6.17 8.48 -5.78
CA VAL A 47 -6.83 7.29 -5.22
C VAL A 47 -6.11 6.04 -5.70
N LYS A 48 -5.62 5.24 -4.75
CA LYS A 48 -5.13 3.89 -5.01
C LYS A 48 -6.22 2.88 -4.69
N LEU A 49 -6.56 2.04 -5.66
CA LEU A 49 -7.49 0.93 -5.49
C LEU A 49 -6.73 -0.40 -5.57
N GLU A 50 -6.98 -1.30 -4.61
CA GLU A 50 -6.47 -2.67 -4.63
C GLU A 50 -7.62 -3.66 -4.54
N LEU A 51 -7.60 -4.66 -5.42
CA LEU A 51 -8.58 -5.75 -5.44
C LEU A 51 -7.85 -7.06 -5.10
N THR A 52 -8.22 -7.67 -3.99
CA THR A 52 -7.65 -8.95 -3.54
C THR A 52 -8.69 -10.04 -3.65
N PHE A 53 -8.35 -11.12 -4.36
CA PHE A 53 -9.19 -12.29 -4.49
C PHE A 53 -8.57 -13.43 -3.68
N PRO A 54 -9.33 -14.17 -2.85
CA PRO A 54 -8.86 -15.38 -2.18
C PRO A 54 -8.76 -16.53 -3.18
N ALA A 55 -7.85 -16.39 -4.14
CA ALA A 55 -7.60 -17.29 -5.25
C ALA A 55 -6.10 -17.29 -5.57
N GLY A 56 -5.68 -18.13 -6.52
CA GLY A 56 -4.29 -18.17 -6.97
C GLY A 56 -3.84 -19.56 -7.38
N ARG A 57 -2.53 -19.71 -7.53
CA ARG A 57 -1.90 -20.96 -8.01
C ARG A 57 -2.22 -22.18 -7.15
N TRP A 58 -2.46 -22.01 -5.85
CA TRP A 58 -2.83 -23.11 -4.96
C TRP A 58 -4.21 -23.70 -5.27
N TYR A 59 -5.07 -22.94 -5.94
CA TYR A 59 -6.46 -23.30 -6.23
C TYR A 59 -6.71 -23.49 -7.74
N GLU A 60 -5.66 -23.45 -8.57
CA GLU A 60 -5.84 -23.49 -10.02
C GLU A 60 -6.10 -24.93 -10.51
N PRO A 61 -7.13 -25.15 -11.34
CA PRO A 61 -7.42 -26.48 -11.87
C PRO A 61 -6.44 -26.88 -12.98
N ALA A 62 -5.76 -25.90 -13.59
CA ALA A 62 -4.68 -26.12 -14.54
C ALA A 62 -3.59 -25.07 -14.37
N ALA A 63 -2.36 -25.45 -14.70
CA ALA A 63 -1.19 -24.60 -14.57
C ALA A 63 -1.39 -23.27 -15.31
N MET A 64 -0.90 -22.19 -14.72
CA MET A 64 -0.87 -20.83 -15.28
C MET A 64 -2.22 -20.12 -15.39
N MET A 65 -3.34 -20.75 -15.01
CA MET A 65 -4.64 -20.12 -15.09
C MET A 65 -4.72 -18.85 -14.25
N SER A 66 -4.27 -18.89 -12.98
CA SER A 66 -4.36 -17.71 -12.12
C SER A 66 -3.56 -16.54 -12.71
N ARG A 67 -2.39 -16.83 -13.28
CA ARG A 67 -1.53 -15.83 -13.91
C ARG A 67 -2.14 -15.27 -15.19
N ALA A 68 -2.71 -16.13 -16.04
CA ALA A 68 -3.39 -15.70 -17.25
C ALA A 68 -4.58 -14.79 -16.91
N THR A 69 -5.40 -15.18 -15.94
CA THR A 69 -6.54 -14.37 -15.48
C THR A 69 -6.09 -13.00 -14.96
N CYS A 70 -5.10 -12.94 -14.06
CA CYS A 70 -4.59 -11.65 -13.56
C CYS A 70 -4.07 -10.77 -14.69
N ARG A 71 -3.36 -11.33 -15.68
CA ARG A 71 -2.86 -10.58 -16.85
C ARG A 71 -3.93 -10.09 -17.81
N LEU A 72 -5.12 -10.66 -17.76
CA LEU A 72 -6.24 -10.22 -18.60
C LEU A 72 -7.11 -9.18 -17.88
N LEU A 73 -7.01 -9.07 -16.55
CA LEU A 73 -7.71 -8.09 -15.74
C LEU A 73 -7.01 -6.72 -15.71
N THR A 74 -5.73 -6.66 -16.03
CA THR A 74 -4.86 -5.46 -16.01
C THR A 74 -4.18 -5.28 -17.34
#